data_AF-A0A6N8X499-F1
#
_entry.id   AF-A0A6N8X499-F1
#
_cell.length_a   1.000
_cell.length_b   1.000
_cell.length_c   1.000
_cell.angle_alpha   90.00
_cell.angle_beta   90.00
_cell.angle_gamma   90.00
#
_symmetry.space_group_name_H-M   'P 1'
#
loop_
_entity.id
_entity.type
_entity.pdbx_description
1 polymer ?
#
loop_
_entity_poly.entity_id
_entity_poly.type
_entity_poly.pdbx_seq_one_letter_code
_entity_poly.pdbx_strand_id
1 'polypeptide(L)'
;MRRSGARRGGFALTEAIVAATLLLMLVQVCWWVAAVQSMVGTRVATGARILDETRLIHHVITAEVGQGRGGVDWTVANGELHLRAFRGTAFRCHTQPARGLAVSVSGYRAPDPSKDSVLVLSRDGAWRPAALVRRSRRGSLDCQKLAGFQAEVWYLDPPRADLLVAAYYERGAYRLSDGAFRYRRGNGGWQPLTGGGIMADSTELVPAGPNGVSTVVTWREPSPLPSSFGWTSRGMR
;
A
#
# COMPACT_ATOMS: atom_id res chain seq x y z
N MET A 1 58.74 8.63 -74.30
CA MET A 1 59.17 7.73 -73.20
C MET A 1 57.93 7.17 -72.52
N ARG A 2 57.79 5.84 -72.53
CA ARG A 2 56.59 5.08 -72.14
C ARG A 2 57.02 4.10 -71.03
N ARG A 3 56.33 4.12 -69.88
CA ARG A 3 56.25 3.11 -68.78
C ARG A 3 55.87 3.88 -67.50
N SER A 4 54.97 3.46 -66.62
CA SER A 4 54.15 2.25 -66.51
C SER A 4 53.13 2.54 -65.41
N GLY A 5 51.84 2.63 -65.76
CA GLY A 5 50.75 2.73 -64.80
C GLY A 5 50.63 1.42 -64.03
N ALA A 6 51.20 1.39 -62.83
CA ALA A 6 51.08 0.26 -61.92
C ALA A 6 49.62 0.16 -61.44
N ARG A 7 48.92 -0.88 -61.90
CA ARG A 7 47.59 -1.26 -61.41
C ARG A 7 47.67 -1.57 -59.91
N ARG A 8 47.30 -0.61 -59.05
CA ARG A 8 47.05 -0.79 -57.61
C ARG A 8 45.57 -1.03 -57.29
N GLY A 9 44.84 -1.72 -58.17
CA GLY A 9 43.38 -1.91 -58.04
C GLY A 9 42.93 -3.14 -57.24
N GLY A 10 43.82 -4.12 -57.00
CA GLY A 10 43.44 -5.40 -56.36
C GLY A 10 43.35 -5.37 -54.83
N PHE A 11 44.17 -4.56 -54.16
CA PHE A 11 44.21 -4.50 -52.69
C PHE A 11 43.00 -3.76 -52.08
N ALA A 12 42.40 -2.82 -52.82
CA ALA A 12 41.29 -2.01 -52.32
C ALA A 12 39.99 -2.82 -52.10
N LEU A 13 39.73 -3.84 -52.93
CA LEU A 13 38.54 -4.68 -52.80
C LEU A 13 38.64 -5.63 -51.59
N THR A 14 39.80 -6.28 -51.43
CA THR A 14 40.03 -7.17 -50.28
C THR A 14 39.99 -6.41 -48.96
N GLU A 15 40.56 -5.20 -48.92
CA GLU A 15 40.51 -4.33 -47.75
C GLU A 15 39.07 -3.91 -47.42
N ALA A 16 38.28 -3.54 -48.43
CA ALA A 16 36.87 -3.20 -48.24
C ALA A 16 36.04 -4.38 -47.70
N ILE A 17 36.26 -5.60 -48.18
CA ILE A 17 35.55 -6.80 -47.70
C ILE A 17 35.93 -7.11 -46.25
N VAL A 18 37.21 -7.00 -45.90
CA VAL A 18 37.66 -7.21 -44.51
C VAL A 18 37.07 -6.15 -43.59
N ALA A 19 37.12 -4.86 -43.98
CA ALA A 19 36.54 -3.77 -43.20
C ALA A 19 35.02 -3.93 -43.02
N ALA A 20 34.29 -4.31 -44.08
CA ALA A 20 32.85 -4.55 -44.00
C ALA A 20 32.51 -5.73 -43.09
N THR A 21 33.28 -6.82 -43.16
CA THR A 21 33.08 -8.00 -42.30
C THR A 21 33.32 -7.66 -40.84
N LEU A 22 34.40 -6.93 -40.53
CA LEU A 22 34.71 -6.46 -39.18
C LEU A 22 33.63 -5.50 -38.65
N LEU A 23 33.14 -4.59 -39.49
CA LEU A 23 32.05 -3.68 -39.12
C LEU A 23 30.76 -4.46 -38.81
N LEU A 24 30.40 -5.46 -39.62
CA LEU A 24 29.22 -6.30 -39.38
C LEU A 24 29.36 -7.10 -38.08
N MET A 25 30.53 -7.68 -37.81
CA MET A 25 30.80 -8.36 -36.54
C MET A 25 30.66 -7.39 -35.34
N LEU A 26 31.19 -6.18 -35.47
CA LEU A 26 31.08 -5.15 -34.44
C LEU A 26 29.62 -4.74 -34.20
N VAL A 27 28.85 -4.51 -35.26
CA VAL A 27 27.41 -4.21 -35.18
C VAL A 27 26.64 -5.36 -34.49
N GLN A 28 26.94 -6.61 -34.84
CA GLN A 28 26.30 -7.78 -34.23
C GLN A 28 26.62 -7.88 -32.73
N VAL A 29 27.86 -7.64 -32.33
CA VAL A 29 28.27 -7.60 -30.92
C VAL A 29 27.55 -6.46 -30.18
N CYS A 30 27.53 -5.25 -30.75
CA CYS A 30 26.82 -4.11 -30.15
C CYS A 30 25.32 -4.39 -29.98
N TRP A 31 24.68 -4.99 -30.99
CA TRP A 31 23.28 -5.38 -30.91
C TRP A 31 23.04 -6.41 -29.80
N TRP A 32 23.87 -7.44 -29.73
CA TRP A 32 23.75 -8.47 -28.70
C TRP A 32 23.91 -7.88 -27.29
N VAL A 33 24.91 -7.01 -27.08
CA VAL A 33 25.10 -6.31 -25.81
C VAL A 33 23.87 -5.47 -25.45
N ALA A 34 23.34 -4.69 -26.40
CA ALA A 34 22.14 -3.89 -26.17
C ALA A 34 20.91 -4.75 -25.82
N ALA A 35 20.74 -5.89 -26.51
CA ALA A 35 19.66 -6.83 -26.22
C ALA A 35 19.80 -7.44 -24.82
N VAL A 36 21.01 -7.88 -24.45
CA VAL A 36 21.30 -8.41 -23.10
C VAL A 36 21.06 -7.36 -22.03
N GLN A 37 21.53 -6.13 -22.23
CA GLN A 37 21.31 -5.03 -21.29
C GLN A 37 19.82 -4.70 -21.12
N SER A 38 19.04 -4.71 -22.20
CA SER A 38 17.59 -4.50 -22.14
C SER A 38 16.89 -5.62 -21.35
N MET A 39 17.26 -6.88 -21.60
CA MET A 39 16.73 -8.03 -20.86
C MET A 39 17.09 -7.98 -19.37
N VAL A 40 18.34 -7.67 -19.03
CA VAL A 40 18.77 -7.53 -17.63
C VAL A 40 18.09 -6.34 -16.96
N GLY A 41 17.97 -5.20 -17.66
CA GLY A 41 17.32 -4.00 -17.15
C GLY A 41 15.85 -4.23 -16.81
N THR A 42 15.10 -4.90 -17.69
CA THR A 42 13.69 -5.25 -17.45
C THR A 42 13.52 -6.23 -16.29
N ARG A 43 14.42 -7.21 -16.15
CA ARG A 43 14.43 -8.13 -15.01
C ARG A 43 14.67 -7.42 -13.68
N VAL A 44 15.71 -6.57 -13.62
CA VAL A 44 16.04 -5.79 -12.41
C VAL A 44 14.89 -4.85 -12.05
N ALA A 45 14.31 -4.14 -13.02
CA ALA A 45 13.18 -3.25 -12.79
C ALA A 45 11.95 -4.00 -12.25
N THR A 46 11.66 -5.18 -12.78
CA THR A 46 10.53 -6.01 -12.32
C THR A 46 10.76 -6.51 -10.89
N GLY A 47 11.96 -7.00 -10.59
CA GLY A 47 12.33 -7.46 -9.25
C GLY A 47 12.29 -6.33 -8.22
N ALA A 48 12.79 -5.14 -8.57
CA ALA A 48 12.74 -3.96 -7.71
C ALA A 48 11.29 -3.56 -7.38
N ARG A 49 10.40 -3.54 -8.39
CA ARG A 49 8.98 -3.25 -8.20
C ARG A 49 8.33 -4.23 -7.21
N ILE A 50 8.56 -5.54 -7.37
CA ILE A 50 7.97 -6.56 -6.49
C ILE A 50 8.46 -6.41 -5.05
N LEU A 51 9.74 -6.10 -4.87
CA LEU A 51 10.31 -5.86 -3.54
C LEU A 51 9.68 -4.64 -2.87
N ASP A 52 9.51 -3.55 -3.62
CA ASP A 52 8.87 -2.33 -3.11
C ASP A 52 7.37 -2.54 -2.81
N GLU A 53 6.65 -3.29 -3.65
CA GLU A 53 5.27 -3.70 -3.36
C GLU A 53 5.18 -4.56 -2.10
N THR A 54 6.12 -5.50 -1.90
CA THR A 54 6.19 -6.34 -0.70
C THR A 54 6.47 -5.49 0.55
N ARG A 55 7.37 -4.51 0.46
CA ARG A 55 7.66 -3.56 1.54
C ARG A 55 6.43 -2.71 1.86
N LEU A 56 5.71 -2.23 0.85
CA LEU A 56 4.48 -1.48 1.02
C LEU A 56 3.42 -2.32 1.75
N ILE A 57 3.22 -3.57 1.33
CA ILE A 57 2.27 -4.50 1.97
C ILE A 57 2.65 -4.72 3.44
N HIS A 58 3.92 -5.04 3.71
CA HIS A 58 4.40 -5.24 5.08
C HIS A 58 4.20 -3.98 5.93
N HIS A 59 4.54 -2.82 5.40
CA HIS A 59 4.37 -1.55 6.08
C HIS A 59 2.90 -1.25 6.40
N VAL A 60 2.01 -1.38 5.42
CA VAL A 60 0.57 -1.14 5.58
C VAL A 60 -0.03 -2.12 6.60
N ILE A 61 0.26 -3.42 6.47
CA ILE A 61 -0.26 -4.42 7.41
C ILE A 61 0.26 -4.16 8.82
N THR A 62 1.55 -3.87 8.98
CA THR A 62 2.14 -3.59 10.30
C THR A 62 1.53 -2.32 10.90
N ALA A 63 1.37 -1.26 10.12
CA ALA A 63 0.78 -0.01 10.57
C ALA A 63 -0.69 -0.18 11.00
N GLU A 64 -1.48 -0.93 10.23
CA GLU A 64 -2.91 -1.10 10.49
C GLU A 64 -3.18 -2.12 11.62
N VAL A 65 -2.47 -3.25 11.63
CA VAL A 65 -2.60 -4.31 12.64
C VAL A 65 -1.99 -3.89 13.98
N GLY A 66 -0.87 -3.16 13.95
CA GLY A 66 -0.14 -2.76 15.17
C GLY A 66 -0.92 -1.81 16.09
N GLN A 67 -1.91 -1.11 15.55
CA GLN A 67 -2.79 -0.21 16.32
C GLN A 67 -4.03 -0.92 16.90
N GLY A 68 -4.33 -2.15 16.46
CA GLY A 68 -5.52 -2.89 16.85
C GLY A 68 -5.24 -4.18 17.63
N ARG A 69 -6.29 -4.75 18.21
CA ARG A 69 -6.26 -6.07 18.87
C ARG A 69 -6.84 -7.14 17.96
N GLY A 70 -6.12 -8.26 17.80
CA GLY A 70 -6.62 -9.42 17.07
C GLY A 70 -7.93 -9.95 17.67
N GLY A 71 -8.88 -10.32 16.80
CA GLY A 71 -10.20 -10.80 17.19
C GLY A 71 -11.22 -9.71 17.57
N VAL A 72 -10.76 -8.47 17.83
CA VAL A 72 -11.62 -7.34 18.21
C VAL A 72 -11.63 -6.27 17.13
N ASP A 73 -10.44 -5.78 16.78
CA ASP A 73 -10.25 -4.70 15.81
C ASP A 73 -9.94 -5.24 14.42
N TRP A 74 -9.40 -6.45 14.32
CA TRP A 74 -9.14 -7.08 13.05
C TRP A 74 -9.26 -8.61 13.12
N THR A 75 -9.58 -9.21 11.98
CA THR A 75 -9.71 -10.66 11.78
C THR A 75 -9.26 -11.01 10.37
N VAL A 76 -8.67 -12.19 10.20
CA VAL A 76 -8.34 -12.74 8.89
C VAL A 76 -9.28 -13.91 8.63
N ALA A 77 -10.03 -13.85 7.53
CA ALA A 77 -10.95 -14.89 7.12
C ALA A 77 -10.97 -14.99 5.58
N ASN A 78 -10.92 -16.20 5.04
CA ASN A 78 -10.99 -16.45 3.59
C ASN A 78 -9.96 -15.64 2.77
N GLY A 79 -8.74 -15.44 3.31
CA GLY A 79 -7.70 -14.64 2.66
C GLY A 79 -7.95 -13.13 2.65
N GLU A 80 -8.99 -12.64 3.32
CA GLU A 80 -9.25 -11.22 3.54
C GLU A 80 -8.91 -10.83 4.98
N LEU A 81 -8.18 -9.72 5.15
CA LEU A 81 -7.96 -9.07 6.43
C LEU A 81 -9.05 -8.01 6.62
N HIS A 82 -10.04 -8.31 7.44
CA HIS A 82 -11.05 -7.34 7.87
C HIS A 82 -10.56 -6.58 9.09
N LEU A 83 -10.70 -5.26 9.09
CA LEU A 83 -10.22 -4.44 10.20
C LEU A 83 -11.02 -3.16 10.43
N ARG A 84 -10.81 -2.63 11.62
CA ARG A 84 -11.12 -1.28 12.08
C ARG A 84 -9.81 -0.51 12.15
N ALA A 85 -9.51 0.17 11.06
CA ALA A 85 -8.30 0.94 10.92
C ALA A 85 -8.41 2.24 11.72
N PHE A 86 -7.51 2.46 12.69
CA PHE A 86 -7.53 3.68 13.50
C PHE A 86 -7.26 4.91 12.62
N ARG A 87 -8.10 5.96 12.74
CA ARG A 87 -7.97 7.19 11.94
C ARG A 87 -7.76 8.44 12.76
N GLY A 88 -8.16 8.44 14.02
CA GLY A 88 -7.87 9.54 14.93
C GLY A 88 -8.65 9.49 16.22
N THR A 89 -8.50 10.55 17.01
CA THR A 89 -9.15 10.74 18.29
C THR A 89 -9.99 12.00 18.31
N ALA A 90 -10.91 12.06 19.27
CA ALA A 90 -11.68 13.23 19.57
C ALA A 90 -11.80 13.39 21.08
N PHE A 91 -11.63 14.62 21.57
CA PHE A 91 -11.76 14.96 22.99
C PHE A 91 -13.02 15.78 23.21
N ARG A 92 -13.72 15.53 24.31
CA ARG A 92 -14.88 16.33 24.68
C ARG A 92 -14.48 17.79 24.96
N CYS A 93 -15.18 18.73 24.34
CA CYS A 93 -15.06 20.16 24.62
C CYS A 93 -15.74 20.51 25.96
N HIS A 94 -15.35 21.59 26.62
CA HIS A 94 -16.02 21.97 27.88
C HIS A 94 -17.41 22.55 27.59
N THR A 95 -17.51 23.41 26.60
CA THR A 95 -18.76 23.99 26.10
C THR A 95 -19.51 22.95 25.26
N GLN A 96 -20.72 22.61 25.67
CA GLN A 96 -21.56 21.62 24.98
C GLN A 96 -22.82 22.27 24.38
N PRO A 97 -23.22 21.90 23.16
CA PRO A 97 -24.45 22.37 22.55
C PRO A 97 -25.68 21.72 23.19
N ALA A 98 -26.87 22.31 22.97
CA ALA A 98 -28.13 21.72 23.43
C ALA A 98 -28.42 20.33 22.82
N ARG A 99 -27.87 20.02 21.64
CA ARG A 99 -27.99 18.72 20.97
C ARG A 99 -26.68 18.30 20.33
N GLY A 100 -26.34 17.01 20.50
CA GLY A 100 -25.08 16.44 20.04
C GLY A 100 -23.94 16.67 21.03
N LEU A 101 -22.74 16.24 20.67
CA LEU A 101 -21.56 16.31 21.52
C LEU A 101 -20.49 17.15 20.83
N ALA A 102 -20.12 18.28 21.44
CA ALA A 102 -18.99 19.07 20.98
C ALA A 102 -17.68 18.36 21.31
N VAL A 103 -16.88 18.11 20.27
CA VAL A 103 -15.59 17.43 20.36
C VAL A 103 -14.52 18.17 19.54
N SER A 104 -13.27 18.05 19.98
CA SER A 104 -12.09 18.49 19.25
C SER A 104 -11.42 17.28 18.65
N VAL A 105 -11.40 17.19 17.32
CA VAL A 105 -10.98 16.00 16.56
C VAL A 105 -9.58 16.22 16.00
N SER A 106 -8.72 15.22 16.16
CA SER A 106 -7.42 15.15 15.48
C SER A 106 -7.26 13.78 14.81
N GLY A 107 -6.66 13.77 13.64
CA GLY A 107 -6.39 12.55 12.87
C GLY A 107 -6.05 12.86 11.43
N TYR A 108 -5.85 11.79 10.66
CA TYR A 108 -5.39 11.88 9.27
C TYR A 108 -6.46 12.44 8.32
N ARG A 109 -7.75 12.33 8.68
CA ARG A 109 -8.87 12.85 7.89
C ARG A 109 -10.06 13.20 8.77
N ALA A 110 -11.05 13.86 8.19
CA ALA A 110 -12.35 14.04 8.81
C ALA A 110 -13.08 12.69 8.99
N PRO A 111 -13.67 12.40 10.17
CA PRO A 111 -14.58 11.25 10.36
C PRO A 111 -15.72 11.23 9.33
N ASP A 112 -16.10 10.05 8.85
CA ASP A 112 -17.19 9.79 7.89
C ASP A 112 -18.24 8.85 8.52
N PRO A 113 -19.44 9.35 8.87
CA PRO A 113 -20.53 8.56 9.46
C PRO A 113 -20.89 7.27 8.70
N SER A 114 -20.72 7.25 7.37
CA SER A 114 -21.11 6.10 6.55
C SER A 114 -20.15 4.91 6.67
N LYS A 115 -18.91 5.16 7.09
CA LYS A 115 -17.81 4.17 7.06
C LYS A 115 -17.20 3.93 8.43
N ASP A 116 -17.20 4.96 9.28
CA ASP A 116 -16.47 4.95 10.52
C ASP A 116 -17.29 4.43 11.69
N SER A 117 -16.62 3.70 12.57
CA SER A 117 -17.15 3.32 13.88
C SER A 117 -16.40 4.07 14.98
N VAL A 118 -17.09 4.39 16.07
CA VAL A 118 -16.50 5.11 17.20
C VAL A 118 -16.44 4.21 18.43
N LEU A 119 -15.29 4.19 19.08
CA LEU A 119 -15.15 3.71 20.45
C LEU A 119 -15.05 4.91 21.38
N VAL A 120 -15.86 4.90 22.43
CA VAL A 120 -15.96 5.98 23.39
C VAL A 120 -15.41 5.51 24.73
N LEU A 121 -14.45 6.25 25.27
CA LEU A 121 -14.03 6.12 26.66
C LEU A 121 -14.97 6.97 27.51
N SER A 122 -15.79 6.29 28.29
CA SER A 122 -16.75 6.88 29.23
C SER A 122 -16.07 7.28 30.55
N ARG A 123 -16.73 8.13 31.35
CA ARG A 123 -16.24 8.58 32.68
C ARG A 123 -16.01 7.46 33.69
N ASP A 124 -16.67 6.33 33.51
CA ASP A 124 -16.49 5.10 34.30
C ASP A 124 -15.23 4.31 33.91
N GLY A 125 -14.46 4.79 32.92
CA GLY A 125 -13.25 4.12 32.41
C GLY A 125 -13.53 3.01 31.40
N ALA A 126 -14.80 2.77 31.02
CA ALA A 126 -15.14 1.72 30.06
C ALA A 126 -15.07 2.23 28.61
N TRP A 127 -14.55 1.38 27.71
CA TRP A 127 -14.66 1.58 26.28
C TRP A 127 -15.98 1.00 25.76
N ARG A 128 -16.79 1.84 25.11
CA ARG A 128 -18.10 1.45 24.60
C ARG A 128 -18.25 1.83 23.13
N PRO A 129 -18.75 0.94 22.27
CA PRO A 129 -19.00 1.28 20.88
C PRO A 129 -20.17 2.26 20.75
N ALA A 130 -20.08 3.13 19.75
CA ALA A 130 -21.17 3.95 19.25
C ALA A 130 -21.02 4.16 17.74
N ALA A 131 -22.14 4.26 17.03
CA ALA A 131 -22.15 4.68 15.64
C ALA A 131 -22.04 6.21 15.59
N LEU A 132 -21.16 6.74 14.73
CA LEU A 132 -21.21 8.14 14.35
C LEU A 132 -22.32 8.31 13.32
N VAL A 133 -23.45 8.87 13.72
CA VAL A 133 -24.62 9.03 12.84
C VAL A 133 -24.51 10.30 12.02
N ARG A 134 -24.02 11.38 12.63
CA ARG A 134 -23.88 12.68 11.97
C ARG A 134 -22.74 13.48 12.59
N ARG A 135 -22.14 14.34 11.77
CA ARG A 135 -21.16 15.35 12.17
C ARG A 135 -21.51 16.70 11.57
N SER A 136 -21.14 17.76 12.26
CA SER A 136 -21.16 19.13 11.72
C SER A 136 -19.98 19.90 12.25
N ARG A 137 -19.27 20.63 11.39
CA ARG A 137 -18.24 21.59 11.82
C ARG A 137 -18.90 22.73 12.58
N ARG A 138 -18.24 23.24 13.62
CA ARG A 138 -18.71 24.41 14.36
C ARG A 138 -17.54 25.38 14.58
N GLY A 139 -17.72 26.62 14.14
CA GLY A 139 -16.67 27.64 14.15
C GLY A 139 -16.47 28.38 15.47
N SER A 140 -17.17 27.99 16.55
CA SER A 140 -17.05 28.64 17.86
C SER A 140 -17.24 27.63 19.00
N LEU A 141 -16.24 26.80 19.24
CA LEU A 141 -16.15 25.96 20.44
C LEU A 141 -14.83 26.30 21.16
N ASP A 142 -14.83 26.23 22.49
CA ASP A 142 -13.66 26.52 23.32
C ASP A 142 -12.43 25.66 23.00
N CYS A 143 -12.67 24.41 22.58
CA CYS A 143 -11.67 23.43 22.20
C CYS A 143 -11.07 23.62 20.79
N GLN A 144 -11.45 24.68 20.07
CA GLN A 144 -10.95 25.01 18.72
C GLN A 144 -9.53 25.58 18.73
N LYS A 145 -9.02 26.03 19.88
CA LYS A 145 -7.71 26.68 20.01
C LYS A 145 -6.52 25.72 19.98
N LEU A 146 -6.76 24.40 19.91
CA LEU A 146 -5.70 23.39 19.86
C LEU A 146 -5.17 23.24 18.43
N ALA A 147 -3.87 23.50 18.22
CA ALA A 147 -3.23 23.35 16.92
C ALA A 147 -3.35 21.89 16.41
N GLY A 148 -3.77 21.72 15.16
CA GLY A 148 -3.98 20.40 14.56
C GLY A 148 -5.32 19.73 14.89
N PHE A 149 -6.20 20.40 15.65
CA PHE A 149 -7.54 19.89 15.96
C PHE A 149 -8.63 20.68 15.23
N GLN A 150 -9.72 19.99 14.89
CA GLN A 150 -10.93 20.58 14.32
C GLN A 150 -12.10 20.41 15.28
N ALA A 151 -12.77 21.51 15.61
CA ALA A 151 -13.95 21.49 16.45
C ALA A 151 -15.19 21.03 15.66
N GLU A 152 -15.86 20.02 16.18
CA GLU A 152 -17.02 19.37 15.55
C GLU A 152 -18.11 19.09 16.57
N VAL A 153 -19.34 18.90 16.09
CA VAL A 153 -20.44 18.35 16.87
C VAL A 153 -20.78 16.98 16.30
N TRP A 154 -20.67 15.96 17.14
CA TRP A 154 -20.97 14.57 16.80
C TRP A 154 -22.34 14.16 17.34
N TYR A 155 -23.03 13.33 16.58
CA TYR A 155 -24.27 12.67 16.98
C TYR A 155 -23.98 11.18 16.98
N LEU A 156 -24.04 10.58 18.18
CA LEU A 156 -23.70 9.20 18.42
C LEU A 156 -24.95 8.37 18.70
N ASP A 157 -24.96 7.12 18.25
CA ASP A 157 -26.00 6.13 18.57
C ASP A 157 -25.37 4.85 19.15
N PRO A 158 -25.66 4.49 20.42
CA PRO A 158 -26.48 5.26 21.36
C PRO A 158 -25.79 6.58 21.78
N PRO A 159 -26.55 7.59 22.24
CA PRO A 159 -25.97 8.82 22.75
C PRO A 159 -24.99 8.56 23.91
N ARG A 160 -23.83 9.24 23.89
CA ARG A 160 -22.77 9.12 24.91
C ARG A 160 -22.50 10.47 25.59
N ALA A 161 -23.39 10.86 26.50
CA ALA A 161 -23.25 12.12 27.26
C ALA A 161 -22.07 12.11 28.25
N ASP A 162 -21.56 10.92 28.56
CA ASP A 162 -20.47 10.60 29.46
C ASP A 162 -19.10 10.44 28.75
N LEU A 163 -19.02 10.70 27.44
CA LEU A 163 -17.78 10.66 26.67
C LEU A 163 -16.71 11.56 27.30
N LEU A 164 -15.50 11.04 27.42
CA LEU A 164 -14.26 11.80 27.69
C LEU A 164 -13.39 11.89 26.44
N VAL A 165 -13.12 10.73 25.86
CA VAL A 165 -12.32 10.56 24.65
C VAL A 165 -13.09 9.64 23.71
N ALA A 166 -12.96 9.87 22.42
CA ALA A 166 -13.38 8.93 21.39
C ALA A 166 -12.21 8.62 20.47
N ALA A 167 -12.15 7.38 20.01
CA ALA A 167 -11.34 6.96 18.87
C ALA A 167 -12.29 6.59 17.73
N TYR A 168 -12.01 7.07 16.52
CA TYR A 168 -12.79 6.68 15.35
C TYR A 168 -11.94 5.84 14.40
N TYR A 169 -12.59 4.83 13.86
CA TYR A 169 -11.97 3.76 13.08
C TYR A 169 -12.70 3.64 11.76
N GLU A 170 -11.94 3.55 10.67
CA GLU A 170 -12.47 3.21 9.36
C GLU A 170 -12.65 1.70 9.26
N ARG A 171 -13.86 1.26 8.89
CA ARG A 171 -14.05 -0.14 8.53
C ARG A 171 -13.45 -0.39 7.16
N GLY A 172 -12.66 -1.43 7.03
CA GLY A 172 -12.09 -1.81 5.76
C GLY A 172 -11.72 -3.28 5.68
N ALA A 173 -11.35 -3.71 4.48
CA ALA A 173 -10.80 -5.02 4.23
C ALA A 173 -9.62 -4.93 3.27
N TYR A 174 -8.57 -5.68 3.53
CA TYR A 174 -7.47 -5.91 2.60
C TYR A 174 -7.56 -7.32 2.04
N ARG A 175 -7.20 -7.49 0.78
CA ARG A 175 -7.03 -8.81 0.18
C ARG A 175 -5.98 -8.78 -0.91
N LEU A 176 -5.49 -9.94 -1.28
CA LEU A 176 -4.68 -10.13 -2.48
C LEU A 176 -5.58 -10.76 -3.55
N SER A 177 -5.75 -10.07 -4.67
CA SER A 177 -6.58 -10.56 -5.77
C SER A 177 -6.16 -9.95 -7.09
N ASP A 178 -6.16 -10.77 -8.15
CA ASP A 178 -5.74 -10.38 -9.51
C ASP A 178 -4.34 -9.78 -9.53
N GLY A 179 -3.46 -10.33 -8.70
CA GLY A 179 -2.07 -9.93 -8.60
C GLY A 179 -1.79 -8.56 -8.00
N ALA A 180 -2.77 -7.99 -7.31
CA ALA A 180 -2.61 -6.74 -6.58
C ALA A 180 -3.05 -6.90 -5.12
N PHE A 181 -2.35 -6.20 -4.22
CA PHE A 181 -2.85 -5.92 -2.88
C PHE A 181 -3.93 -4.86 -3.00
N ARG A 182 -5.14 -5.18 -2.52
CA ARG A 182 -6.31 -4.33 -2.69
C ARG A 182 -6.89 -3.95 -1.35
N TYR A 183 -7.46 -2.76 -1.30
CA TYR A 183 -8.21 -2.25 -0.17
C TYR A 183 -9.65 -1.98 -0.55
N ARG A 184 -10.57 -2.40 0.31
CA ARG A 184 -11.98 -2.03 0.25
C ARG A 184 -12.31 -1.20 1.49
N ARG A 185 -12.73 0.03 1.25
CA ARG A 185 -13.20 0.94 2.30
C ARG A 185 -14.70 0.72 2.55
N GLY A 186 -15.06 0.31 3.77
CA GLY A 186 -16.43 -0.01 4.15
C GLY A 186 -17.08 -1.00 3.17
N ASN A 187 -18.24 -0.63 2.63
CA ASN A 187 -18.96 -1.42 1.62
C ASN A 187 -18.65 -0.98 0.17
N GLY A 188 -17.56 -0.25 -0.05
CA GLY A 188 -17.15 0.22 -1.38
C GLY A 188 -16.60 -0.89 -2.28
N GLY A 189 -16.14 -0.49 -3.46
CA GLY A 189 -15.39 -1.37 -4.36
C GLY A 189 -13.95 -1.62 -3.92
N TRP A 190 -13.34 -2.67 -4.47
CA TRP A 190 -11.93 -3.00 -4.26
C TRP A 190 -11.02 -2.09 -5.09
N GLN A 191 -10.12 -1.38 -4.44
CA GLN A 191 -9.13 -0.50 -5.07
C GLN A 191 -7.73 -1.12 -4.96
N PRO A 192 -6.96 -1.21 -6.05
CA PRO A 192 -5.59 -1.69 -5.98
C PRO A 192 -4.69 -0.66 -5.26
N LEU A 193 -3.88 -1.15 -4.33
CA LEU A 193 -2.81 -0.39 -3.65
C LEU A 193 -1.44 -0.67 -4.24
N THR A 194 -1.23 -1.85 -4.84
CA THR A 194 -0.05 -2.20 -5.62
C THR A 194 -0.41 -2.35 -7.10
N GLY A 195 0.59 -2.48 -7.96
CA GLY A 195 0.38 -2.93 -9.34
C GLY A 195 -0.07 -4.39 -9.39
N GLY A 196 -0.42 -4.85 -10.59
CA GLY A 196 -0.78 -6.25 -10.90
C GLY A 196 0.43 -7.17 -11.06
N GLY A 197 1.52 -6.92 -10.33
CA GLY A 197 2.81 -7.61 -10.49
C GLY A 197 3.02 -8.79 -9.53
N ILE A 198 2.20 -8.89 -8.49
CA ILE A 198 2.19 -9.99 -7.53
C ILE A 198 1.38 -11.12 -8.18
N MET A 199 1.69 -12.40 -7.97
CA MET A 199 0.82 -13.46 -8.53
C MET A 199 -0.27 -13.84 -7.51
N ALA A 200 -1.47 -14.13 -8.01
CA ALA A 200 -2.64 -14.41 -7.16
C ALA A 200 -2.57 -15.81 -6.52
N ASP A 201 -1.88 -16.76 -7.14
CA ASP A 201 -1.68 -18.13 -6.67
C ASP A 201 -0.56 -18.25 -5.62
N SER A 202 0.07 -17.13 -5.27
CA SER A 202 1.35 -17.11 -4.60
C SER A 202 1.35 -16.25 -3.33
N THR A 203 0.20 -15.64 -3.00
CA THR A 203 0.11 -14.68 -1.90
C THR A 203 -1.09 -14.87 -1.01
N GLU A 204 -0.86 -15.18 0.27
CA GLU A 204 -1.91 -15.42 1.26
C GLU A 204 -1.77 -14.49 2.48
N LEU A 205 -2.90 -14.00 2.96
CA LEU A 205 -3.04 -13.39 4.27
C LEU A 205 -3.43 -14.48 5.25
N VAL A 206 -2.55 -14.77 6.20
CA VAL A 206 -2.78 -15.78 7.23
C VAL A 206 -2.57 -15.19 8.63
N PRO A 207 -3.30 -15.65 9.65
CA PRO A 207 -3.01 -15.28 11.03
C PRO A 207 -1.56 -15.65 11.43
N ALA A 208 -0.83 -14.73 12.05
CA ALA A 208 0.51 -14.94 12.59
C ALA A 208 0.51 -14.99 14.13
N GLY A 209 -0.44 -15.76 14.70
CA GLY A 209 -0.71 -15.80 16.14
C GLY A 209 -1.75 -14.78 16.59
N PRO A 210 -1.97 -14.62 17.92
CA PRO A 210 -3.10 -13.85 18.46
C PRO A 210 -3.03 -12.35 18.16
N ASN A 211 -1.85 -11.81 17.85
CA ASN A 211 -1.63 -10.38 17.61
C ASN A 211 -0.86 -10.11 16.31
N GLY A 212 -0.92 -11.02 15.34
CA GLY A 212 -0.18 -10.83 14.10
C GLY A 212 -0.90 -11.31 12.86
N VAL A 213 -0.50 -10.75 11.73
CA VAL A 213 -0.90 -11.17 10.39
C VAL A 213 0.38 -11.44 9.61
N SER A 214 0.44 -12.57 8.92
CA SER A 214 1.51 -12.88 7.99
C SER A 214 1.00 -12.70 6.58
N THR A 215 1.84 -12.09 5.75
CA THR A 215 1.73 -12.20 4.29
C THR A 215 2.86 -13.06 3.80
N VAL A 216 2.50 -14.13 3.10
CA VAL A 216 3.46 -14.89 2.31
C VAL A 216 3.37 -14.34 0.90
N VAL A 217 4.46 -13.84 0.33
CA VAL A 217 4.54 -13.44 -1.08
C VAL A 217 5.51 -14.39 -1.76
N THR A 218 4.99 -15.19 -2.68
CA THR A 218 5.79 -16.09 -3.51
C THR A 218 5.92 -15.47 -4.88
N TRP A 219 7.14 -15.36 -5.38
CA TRP A 219 7.39 -14.89 -6.73
C TRP A 219 7.99 -16.03 -7.55
N ARG A 220 7.45 -16.25 -8.76
CA ARG A 220 8.04 -17.14 -9.75
C ARG A 220 8.69 -16.29 -10.83
N GLU A 221 9.97 -16.54 -11.06
CA GLU A 221 10.67 -15.90 -12.14
C GLU A 221 10.13 -16.41 -13.48
N PRO A 222 9.78 -15.53 -14.44
CA PRO A 222 9.50 -15.93 -15.81
C PRO A 222 10.83 -16.27 -16.49
N SER A 223 11.42 -17.40 -16.11
CA SER A 223 12.66 -17.95 -16.65
C SER A 223 12.39 -19.36 -17.18
N PRO A 224 13.11 -19.83 -18.22
CA PRO A 224 13.05 -21.22 -18.68
C PRO A 224 13.47 -22.23 -17.60
N LEU A 225 14.11 -21.77 -16.52
CA LEU A 225 14.39 -22.55 -15.32
C LEU A 225 13.52 -22.00 -14.19
N PRO A 226 12.56 -22.77 -13.65
CA PRO A 226 11.68 -22.31 -12.60
C PRO A 226 12.49 -22.08 -11.31
N SER A 227 12.74 -20.82 -10.99
CA SER A 227 13.17 -20.40 -9.66
C SER A 227 11.98 -19.75 -8.96
N SER A 228 11.71 -20.16 -7.72
CA SER A 228 10.72 -19.53 -6.86
C SER A 228 11.40 -19.01 -5.62
N PHE A 229 11.13 -17.75 -5.28
CA PHE A 229 11.58 -17.16 -4.03
C PHE A 229 10.35 -16.73 -3.22
N GLY A 230 10.28 -17.18 -1.97
CA GLY A 230 9.21 -16.88 -1.04
C GLY A 230 9.69 -15.93 0.05
N TRP A 231 8.87 -14.91 0.34
CA TRP A 231 9.12 -13.98 1.43
C TRP A 231 7.95 -14.07 2.41
N THR A 232 8.24 -14.34 3.68
CA THR A 232 7.25 -14.32 4.74
C THR A 232 7.44 -13.04 5.53
N SER A 233 6.50 -12.12 5.38
CA SER A 233 6.44 -10.94 6.22
C SER A 233 5.47 -11.20 7.38
N ARG A 234 5.85 -10.79 8.59
CA ARG A 234 4.99 -10.86 9.77
C ARG A 234 4.83 -9.44 10.32
N GLY A 235 3.59 -8.98 10.38
CA GLY A 235 3.21 -7.86 11.23
C GLY A 235 2.94 -8.42 12.61
N MET A 236 3.80 -8.12 13.58
CA MET A 236 3.59 -8.43 14.99
C MET A 236 3.59 -7.11 15.77
N ARG A 237 2.86 -7.12 16.88
CA ARG A 237 2.93 -6.07 17.89
C ARG A 237 4.09 -6.32 18.85
#